data_AF-A0A926YZT5-F1
#
_entry.id   AF-A0A926YZT5-F1
#
_cell.length_a   1.000
_cell.length_b   1.000
_cell.length_c   1.000
_cell.angle_alpha   90.00
_cell.angle_beta   90.00
_cell.angle_gamma   90.00
#
_symmetry.space_group_name_H-M   'P 1'
#
loop_
_entity.id
_entity.type
_entity.pdbx_description
1 polymer ?
#
loop_
_entity_poly.entity_id
_entity_poly.type
_entity_poly.pdbx_seq_one_letter_code
_entity_poly.pdbx_strand_id
1 'polypeptide(L)'
;MTEPALVPLALAADNSNQEVSIAERFILARWGEQTLAFSAALVLEIMVVERSHLLPLPFYAAGVLGVVHHQGSIVPLISLQIQESQGILLAESLTAVRLTTLAGALAGAGLVIDQVLGAVSSQQLTAEPLGEAGPIRIFQPEDIPSTVWQPQRWQVGVRAS
;
A
#
# COMPACT_ATOMS: atom_id res chain seq x y z
N MET A 1 15.72 -46.07 -55.80
CA MET A 1 14.25 -45.84 -55.87
C MET A 1 13.66 -46.84 -54.90
N THR A 2 13.13 -46.51 -53.72
CA THR A 2 12.27 -45.39 -53.33
C THR A 2 12.36 -45.18 -51.79
N GLU A 3 12.01 -43.97 -51.35
CA GLU A 3 12.01 -43.38 -49.98
C GLU A 3 11.27 -44.15 -48.84
N PRO A 4 11.47 -43.73 -47.57
CA PRO A 4 11.25 -44.51 -46.34
C PRO A 4 9.91 -44.25 -45.63
N ALA A 5 9.54 -45.12 -44.68
CA ALA A 5 8.43 -44.89 -43.76
C ALA A 5 8.94 -44.50 -42.36
N LEU A 6 8.56 -43.30 -41.94
CA LEU A 6 8.90 -42.61 -40.70
C LEU A 6 8.30 -43.29 -39.47
N VAL A 7 9.14 -43.48 -38.45
CA VAL A 7 8.73 -43.72 -37.06
C VAL A 7 8.25 -42.39 -36.48
N PRO A 8 7.07 -42.28 -35.84
CA PRO A 8 6.69 -41.05 -35.17
C PRO A 8 7.50 -40.92 -33.88
N LEU A 9 8.50 -40.03 -33.89
CA LEU A 9 9.15 -39.53 -32.70
C LEU A 9 8.12 -38.67 -31.96
N ALA A 10 7.50 -39.21 -30.92
CA ALA A 10 6.72 -38.42 -29.98
C ALA A 10 7.66 -37.41 -29.33
N LEU A 11 7.62 -36.17 -29.84
CA LEU A 11 8.20 -35.00 -29.22
C LEU A 11 7.44 -34.82 -27.89
N ALA A 12 7.97 -35.38 -26.81
CA ALA A 12 7.60 -34.95 -25.48
C ALA A 12 8.00 -33.47 -25.43
N ALA A 13 7.00 -32.61 -25.65
CA ALA A 13 7.12 -31.20 -25.37
C ALA A 13 7.42 -31.09 -23.87
N ASP A 14 8.70 -30.90 -23.58
CA ASP A 14 9.19 -30.44 -22.30
C ASP A 14 8.67 -29.00 -22.14
N ASN A 15 7.37 -28.88 -21.85
CA ASN A 15 6.76 -27.69 -21.29
C ASN A 15 7.27 -27.59 -19.86
N SER A 16 8.57 -27.30 -19.74
CA SER A 16 9.11 -26.55 -18.63
C SER A 16 8.36 -25.23 -18.64
N ASN A 17 7.24 -25.24 -17.93
CA ASN A 17 6.52 -24.07 -17.48
C ASN A 17 7.56 -23.33 -16.63
N GLN A 18 8.39 -22.51 -17.29
CA GLN A 18 9.04 -21.39 -16.64
C GLN A 18 7.89 -20.54 -16.15
N GLU A 19 7.42 -20.84 -14.95
CA GLU A 19 6.78 -19.86 -14.10
C GLU A 19 7.71 -18.67 -14.15
N VAL A 20 7.32 -17.66 -14.93
CA VAL A 20 7.95 -16.36 -14.91
C VAL A 20 7.83 -15.96 -13.45
N SER A 21 8.89 -16.17 -12.66
CA SER A 21 8.93 -15.64 -11.32
C SER A 21 8.97 -14.13 -11.54
N ILE A 22 7.80 -13.50 -11.53
CA ILE A 22 7.72 -12.05 -11.46
C ILE A 22 8.43 -11.76 -10.15
N ALA A 23 9.67 -11.29 -10.24
CA ALA A 23 10.46 -10.96 -9.07
C ALA A 23 9.66 -9.90 -8.32
N GLU A 24 8.96 -10.31 -7.26
CA GLU A 24 8.09 -9.44 -6.52
C GLU A 24 8.94 -8.29 -5.98
N ARG A 25 8.54 -7.07 -6.34
CA ARG A 25 9.25 -5.86 -5.93
C ARG A 25 8.49 -5.21 -4.80
N PHE A 26 9.22 -4.61 -3.86
CA PHE A 26 8.68 -3.89 -2.73
C PHE A 26 9.14 -2.44 -2.77
N ILE A 27 8.24 -1.51 -2.49
CA ILE A 27 8.55 -0.11 -2.20
C ILE A 27 8.75 0.00 -0.69
N LEU A 28 9.91 0.52 -0.29
CA LEU A 28 10.23 0.75 1.11
C LEU A 28 9.90 2.17 1.49
N ALA A 29 9.22 2.35 2.61
CA ALA A 29 8.90 3.65 3.17
C ALA A 29 9.13 3.67 4.67
N ARG A 30 9.58 4.80 5.19
CA ARG A 30 9.70 5.04 6.63
C ARG A 30 8.37 5.54 7.17
N TRP A 31 8.01 5.03 8.34
CA TRP A 31 6.90 5.49 9.15
C TRP A 31 7.28 5.39 10.63
N GLY A 32 7.53 6.55 11.25
CA GLY A 32 8.18 6.63 12.56
C GLY A 32 9.53 5.90 12.55
N GLU A 33 9.71 5.04 13.55
CA GLU A 33 10.91 4.20 13.70
C GLU A 33 10.84 2.89 12.88
N GLN A 34 9.78 2.68 12.11
CA GLN A 34 9.54 1.46 11.34
C GLN A 34 9.77 1.68 9.84
N THR A 35 10.18 0.60 9.16
CA THR A 35 10.18 0.55 7.71
C THR A 35 9.06 -0.35 7.23
N LEU A 36 8.18 0.19 6.39
CA LEU A 36 7.11 -0.55 5.73
C LEU A 36 7.55 -0.94 4.33
N ALA A 37 7.32 -2.21 3.98
CA ALA A 37 7.53 -2.75 2.65
C ALA A 37 6.16 -2.97 1.97
N PHE A 38 5.85 -2.13 1.00
CA PHE A 38 4.64 -2.25 0.18
C PHE A 38 4.95 -3.13 -1.03
N SER A 39 4.18 -4.19 -1.27
CA SER A 39 4.26 -4.89 -2.57
C SER A 39 3.98 -3.88 -3.68
N ALA A 40 4.83 -3.84 -4.70
CA ALA A 40 4.70 -2.86 -5.79
C ALA A 40 3.37 -3.01 -6.53
N ALA A 41 2.75 -4.19 -6.51
CA ALA A 41 1.41 -4.42 -7.05
C ALA A 41 0.30 -3.66 -6.29
N LEU A 42 0.52 -3.35 -5.00
CA LEU A 42 -0.40 -2.57 -4.18
C LEU A 42 -0.22 -1.06 -4.34
N VAL A 43 0.90 -0.60 -4.92
CA VAL A 43 1.20 0.83 -5.07
C VAL A 43 0.77 1.32 -6.44
N LEU A 44 -0.20 2.24 -6.47
CA LEU A 44 -0.63 2.92 -7.68
C LEU A 44 0.34 4.05 -8.05
N GLU A 45 0.65 4.90 -7.08
CA GLU A 45 1.62 5.99 -7.21
C GLU A 45 2.07 6.45 -5.81
N ILE A 46 3.19 7.19 -5.77
CA ILE A 46 3.59 7.96 -4.59
C ILE A 46 3.32 9.42 -4.93
N MET A 47 2.56 10.10 -4.08
CA MET A 47 2.22 11.50 -4.26
C MET A 47 2.71 12.34 -3.08
N VAL A 48 3.09 13.58 -3.37
CA VAL A 48 3.36 14.62 -2.38
C VAL A 48 2.17 15.56 -2.39
N VAL A 49 1.63 15.85 -1.22
CA VAL A 49 0.42 16.64 -1.07
C VAL A 49 0.61 17.74 -0.03
N GLU A 50 0.36 18.98 -0.43
CA GLU A 50 0.36 20.12 0.47
C GLU A 50 -0.82 20.02 1.45
N ARG A 51 -0.56 20.29 2.73
CA ARG A 51 -1.54 20.28 3.81
C ARG A 51 -2.69 21.24 3.55
N SER A 52 -2.43 22.37 2.88
CA SER A 52 -3.45 23.34 2.51
C SER A 52 -4.50 22.80 1.53
N HIS A 53 -4.20 21.70 0.83
CA HIS A 53 -5.14 21.02 -0.07
C HIS A 53 -5.96 19.92 0.63
N LEU A 54 -5.66 19.65 1.90
CA LEU A 54 -6.39 18.68 2.71
C LEU A 54 -7.74 19.25 3.13
N LEU A 55 -8.81 18.62 2.66
CA LEU A 55 -10.18 18.91 3.07
C LEU A 55 -10.53 17.96 4.23
N PRO A 56 -10.66 18.46 5.47
CA PRO A 56 -10.99 17.61 6.60
C PRO A 56 -12.40 17.03 6.44
N LEU A 57 -12.54 15.74 6.78
CA LEU A 57 -13.83 15.06 6.74
C LEU A 57 -14.41 14.91 8.15
N PRO A 58 -15.55 15.54 8.46
CA PRO A 58 -16.19 15.37 9.75
C PRO A 58 -16.74 13.95 9.90
N PHE A 59 -16.81 13.46 11.14
CA PHE A 59 -17.36 12.15 11.50
C PHE A 59 -16.58 10.94 10.98
N TYR A 60 -15.30 11.08 10.66
CA TYR A 60 -14.42 9.93 10.39
C TYR A 60 -13.50 9.64 11.58
N ALA A 61 -12.93 8.43 11.60
CA ALA A 61 -11.94 8.07 12.61
C ALA A 61 -10.71 9.00 12.54
N ALA A 62 -10.02 9.19 13.67
CA ALA A 62 -8.84 10.06 13.75
C ALA A 62 -7.71 9.68 12.76
N GLY A 63 -7.66 8.43 12.31
CA GLY A 63 -6.76 7.97 11.26
C GLY A 63 -7.07 8.55 9.87
N VAL A 64 -8.26 9.11 9.63
CA VAL A 64 -8.60 9.80 8.38
C VAL A 64 -8.25 11.27 8.53
N LEU A 65 -7.22 11.71 7.81
CA LEU A 65 -6.78 13.10 7.83
C LEU A 65 -7.75 14.01 7.05
N GLY A 66 -8.37 13.45 6.01
CA GLY A 66 -9.28 14.15 5.13
C GLY A 66 -9.21 13.59 3.71
N VAL A 67 -9.59 14.41 2.75
CA VAL A 67 -9.47 14.11 1.31
C VAL A 67 -8.70 15.19 0.58
N VAL A 68 -8.10 14.81 -0.53
CA VAL A 68 -7.40 15.72 -1.43
C VAL A 68 -7.89 15.49 -2.85
N HIS A 69 -7.91 16.52 -3.67
CA HIS A 69 -8.12 16.37 -5.10
C HIS A 69 -6.77 16.13 -5.77
N HIS A 70 -6.57 14.94 -6.36
CA HIS A 70 -5.33 14.57 -7.05
C HIS A 70 -5.67 13.99 -8.42
N GLN A 71 -5.15 14.61 -9.49
CA GLN A 71 -5.31 14.17 -10.88
C GLN A 71 -6.79 13.84 -11.27
N GLY A 72 -7.73 14.70 -10.88
CA GLY A 72 -9.16 14.50 -11.21
C GLY A 72 -9.89 13.49 -10.32
N SER A 73 -9.23 12.93 -9.31
CA SER A 73 -9.81 11.99 -8.34
C SER A 73 -9.83 12.59 -6.94
N ILE A 74 -10.86 12.26 -6.16
CA ILE A 74 -10.87 12.51 -4.71
C ILE A 74 -10.14 11.35 -4.05
N VAL A 75 -9.03 11.64 -3.37
CA VAL A 75 -8.19 10.66 -2.71
C VAL A 75 -8.27 10.86 -1.19
N PRO A 76 -8.75 9.88 -0.43
CA PRO A 76 -8.71 9.95 1.02
C PRO A 76 -7.28 9.76 1.51
N LEU A 77 -6.85 10.62 2.44
CA LEU A 77 -5.57 10.50 3.12
C LEU A 77 -5.78 9.87 4.50
N ILE A 78 -5.10 8.76 4.73
CA ILE A 78 -5.17 7.96 5.94
C ILE A 78 -3.78 7.94 6.58
N SER A 79 -3.70 8.33 7.84
CA SER A 79 -2.53 8.12 8.69
C SER A 79 -2.54 6.72 9.27
N LEU A 80 -1.38 6.07 9.29
CA LEU A 80 -1.19 4.80 10.00
C LEU A 80 -1.10 5.00 11.52
N GLN A 81 -0.97 6.25 12.00
CA GLN A 81 -0.99 6.60 13.43
C GLN A 81 -2.41 6.64 13.97
N ILE A 82 -3.11 5.50 13.96
CA ILE A 82 -4.52 5.41 14.39
C ILE A 82 -4.65 5.55 15.92
N GLN A 83 -3.57 5.40 16.69
CA GLN A 83 -3.59 5.33 18.15
C GLN A 83 -3.42 6.67 18.88
N GLU A 84 -2.84 7.71 18.27
CA GLU A 84 -2.59 8.98 18.96
C GLU A 84 -3.72 9.97 18.69
N SER A 85 -4.69 9.99 19.62
CA SER A 85 -5.87 10.86 19.59
C SER A 85 -5.57 12.33 19.91
N GLN A 86 -4.29 12.73 20.00
CA GLN A 86 -3.89 14.11 20.25
C GLN A 86 -3.43 14.70 18.92
N GLY A 87 -4.03 15.83 18.53
CA GLY A 87 -3.97 16.41 17.19
C GLY A 87 -2.64 16.20 16.48
N ILE A 88 -2.69 15.43 15.39
CA ILE A 88 -1.52 15.17 14.54
C ILE A 88 -1.04 16.52 14.00
N LEU A 89 0.16 16.93 14.41
CA LEU A 89 0.84 18.08 13.81
C LEU A 89 1.28 17.67 12.41
N LEU A 90 0.41 17.92 11.44
CA LEU A 90 0.69 17.64 10.03
C LEU A 90 1.78 18.60 9.53
N ALA A 91 2.81 18.03 8.89
CA ALA A 91 3.77 18.79 8.12
C ALA A 91 3.06 19.58 6.99
N GLU A 92 3.70 20.65 6.50
CA GLU A 92 3.17 21.44 5.39
C GLU A 92 3.02 20.62 4.11
N SER A 93 3.89 19.62 3.92
CA SER A 93 3.84 18.70 2.79
C SER A 93 3.84 17.26 3.31
N LEU A 94 2.95 16.43 2.78
CA LEU A 94 2.73 15.04 3.17
C LEU A 94 3.12 14.12 2.02
N THR A 95 3.86 13.05 2.30
CA THR A 95 4.10 11.99 1.32
C THR A 95 3.07 10.89 1.53
N ALA A 96 2.43 10.43 0.47
CA ALA A 96 1.44 9.37 0.56
C ALA A 96 1.63 8.30 -0.52
N VAL A 97 1.48 7.04 -0.14
CA VAL A 97 1.42 5.88 -1.04
C VAL A 97 -0.04 5.66 -1.41
N ARG A 98 -0.41 5.91 -2.67
CA ARG A 98 -1.76 5.65 -3.17
C ARG A 98 -1.90 4.18 -3.52
N LEU A 99 -2.97 3.54 -3.04
CA LEU A 99 -3.17 2.10 -3.20
C LEU A 99 -3.96 1.75 -4.46
N THR A 100 -3.61 0.62 -5.08
CA THR A 100 -4.35 0.05 -6.21
C THR A 100 -5.66 -0.60 -5.75
N THR A 101 -6.45 -1.09 -6.71
CA THR A 101 -7.68 -1.85 -6.44
C THR A 101 -7.43 -3.16 -5.69
N LEU A 102 -6.19 -3.68 -5.67
CA LEU A 102 -5.83 -4.88 -4.92
C LEU A 102 -5.92 -4.67 -3.41
N ALA A 103 -5.91 -3.42 -2.93
CA ALA A 103 -6.06 -3.11 -1.51
C ALA A 103 -7.51 -3.17 -0.99
N GLY A 104 -8.46 -3.65 -1.80
CA GLY A 104 -9.85 -3.90 -1.37
C GLY A 104 -10.54 -2.65 -0.84
N ALA A 105 -10.90 -2.65 0.45
CA ALA A 105 -11.61 -1.53 1.09
C ALA A 105 -10.82 -0.22 1.09
N LEU A 106 -9.49 -0.28 0.92
CA LEU A 106 -8.61 0.89 0.85
C LEU A 106 -8.22 1.27 -0.59
N ALA A 107 -8.85 0.66 -1.60
CA ALA A 107 -8.58 0.95 -2.99
C ALA A 107 -8.66 2.46 -3.29
N GLY A 108 -7.60 3.01 -3.88
CA GLY A 108 -7.50 4.41 -4.23
C GLY A 108 -7.16 5.35 -3.06
N ALA A 109 -7.08 4.87 -1.82
CA ALA A 109 -6.68 5.67 -0.66
C ALA A 109 -5.16 5.94 -0.66
N GLY A 110 -4.77 7.09 -0.13
CA GLY A 110 -3.38 7.47 0.12
C GLY A 110 -3.00 7.21 1.58
N LEU A 111 -2.02 6.34 1.81
CA LEU A 111 -1.44 6.12 3.12
C LEU A 111 -0.29 7.08 3.36
N VAL A 112 -0.42 7.94 4.36
CA VAL A 112 0.60 8.93 4.70
C VAL A 112 1.79 8.25 5.38
N ILE A 113 2.98 8.55 4.87
CA ILE A 113 4.28 8.06 5.30
C ILE A 113 5.24 9.23 5.50
N ASP A 114 6.37 9.00 6.17
CA ASP A 114 7.36 10.06 6.39
C ASP A 114 8.23 10.27 5.15
N GLN A 115 8.76 9.18 4.58
CA GLN A 115 9.54 9.24 3.36
C GLN A 115 9.57 7.89 2.63
N VAL A 116 9.80 7.91 1.32
CA VAL A 116 10.15 6.71 0.54
C VAL A 116 11.66 6.48 0.60
N LEU A 117 12.06 5.25 0.91
CA LEU A 117 13.46 4.83 1.03
C LEU A 117 14.01 4.25 -0.28
N GLY A 118 13.16 3.65 -1.10
CA GLY A 118 13.55 3.07 -2.38
C GLY A 118 12.72 1.85 -2.75
N ALA A 119 13.24 1.01 -3.64
CA ALA A 119 12.61 -0.24 -4.06
C ALA A 119 13.60 -1.40 -4.00
N VAL A 120 13.13 -2.57 -3.55
CA VAL A 120 13.93 -3.79 -3.41
C VAL A 120 13.20 -4.99 -4.02
N SER A 121 13.92 -6.05 -4.38
CA SER A 121 13.31 -7.33 -4.73
C SER A 121 12.95 -8.14 -3.48
N SER A 122 12.09 -9.14 -3.64
CA SER A 122 11.76 -10.11 -2.59
C SER A 122 12.99 -10.80 -2.00
N GLN A 123 13.97 -11.15 -2.85
CA GLN A 123 15.24 -11.76 -2.42
C GLN A 123 16.03 -10.82 -1.50
N GLN A 124 16.09 -9.53 -1.83
CA GLN A 124 16.79 -8.53 -1.02
C GLN A 124 16.09 -8.25 0.31
N LEU A 125 14.76 -8.38 0.36
CA LEU A 125 13.97 -8.19 1.58
C LEU A 125 14.28 -9.26 2.64
N THR A 126 14.63 -10.48 2.22
CA THR A 126 14.94 -11.61 3.13
C THR A 126 16.42 -11.70 3.50
N ALA A 127 17.31 -11.04 2.74
CA ALA A 127 18.75 -11.29 2.76
C ALA A 127 19.54 -10.44 3.79
N GLU A 128 19.02 -10.22 5.00
CA GLU A 128 19.57 -9.39 6.11
C GLU A 128 19.06 -7.92 6.14
N PRO A 129 19.02 -7.25 7.32
CA PRO A 129 18.39 -5.94 7.46
C PRO A 129 19.09 -4.90 6.58
N LEU A 130 18.30 -4.11 5.85
CA LEU A 130 18.77 -3.02 4.99
C LEU A 130 19.35 -1.87 5.84
N GLY A 131 20.53 -2.05 6.43
CA GLY A 131 21.26 -1.03 7.19
C GLY A 131 20.55 -0.54 8.45
N GLU A 132 20.66 0.76 8.75
CA GLU A 132 20.01 1.45 9.89
C GLU A 132 18.47 1.50 9.80
N ALA A 133 17.87 0.96 8.72
CA ALA A 133 16.44 0.79 8.65
C ALA A 133 16.02 -0.20 9.74
N GLY A 134 15.22 0.27 10.70
CA GLY A 134 14.60 -0.55 11.75
C GLY A 134 13.82 -1.76 11.17
N PRO A 135 13.16 -2.56 12.02
CA PRO A 135 12.50 -3.79 11.57
C PRO A 135 11.58 -3.52 10.38
N ILE A 136 11.83 -4.21 9.27
CA ILE A 136 11.03 -4.09 8.05
C ILE A 136 9.77 -4.93 8.25
N ARG A 137 8.61 -4.29 8.11
CA ARG A 137 7.31 -4.95 8.16
C ARG A 137 6.67 -4.87 6.78
N ILE A 138 6.27 -6.02 6.24
CA ILE A 138 5.45 -6.05 5.02
C ILE A 138 4.09 -5.43 5.35
N PHE A 139 3.71 -4.41 4.59
CA PHE A 139 2.41 -3.79 4.71
C PHE A 139 1.34 -4.73 4.12
N GLN A 140 0.29 -4.99 4.90
CA GLN A 140 -0.89 -5.68 4.44
C GLN A 140 -2.12 -4.76 4.59
N PRO A 141 -2.97 -4.60 3.56
CA PRO A 141 -4.17 -3.76 3.66
C PRO A 141 -5.09 -4.14 4.84
N GLU A 142 -5.16 -5.43 5.19
CA GLU A 142 -5.92 -5.95 6.33
C GLU A 142 -5.42 -5.48 7.71
N ASP A 143 -4.20 -4.93 7.79
CA ASP A 143 -3.68 -4.33 9.03
C ASP A 143 -4.45 -3.05 9.43
N ILE A 144 -5.15 -2.45 8.47
CA ILE A 144 -5.96 -1.26 8.68
C ILE A 144 -7.43 -1.68 8.71
N PRO A 145 -8.18 -1.37 9.79
CA PRO A 145 -9.59 -1.68 9.86
C PRO A 145 -10.35 -1.07 8.69
N SER A 146 -11.13 -1.88 7.96
CA SER A 146 -11.95 -1.42 6.84
C SER A 146 -13.00 -0.38 7.23
N THR A 147 -13.29 -0.26 8.53
CA THR A 147 -14.17 0.76 9.12
C THR A 147 -13.51 2.14 9.23
N VAL A 148 -12.19 2.26 9.07
CA VAL A 148 -11.50 3.56 9.15
C VAL A 148 -12.03 4.55 8.12
N TRP A 149 -12.35 4.04 6.93
CA TRP A 149 -12.87 4.81 5.80
C TRP A 149 -14.41 4.82 5.74
N GLN A 150 -15.08 4.55 6.86
CA GLN A 150 -16.53 4.69 6.97
C GLN A 150 -16.87 5.87 7.89
N PRO A 151 -17.90 6.67 7.56
CA PRO A 151 -18.38 7.69 8.47
C PRO A 151 -18.90 7.03 9.75
N GLN A 152 -18.39 7.49 10.88
CA GLN A 152 -18.89 7.17 12.21
C GLN A 152 -20.32 7.70 12.33
N ARG A 153 -21.21 6.84 12.82
CA ARG A 153 -22.60 7.23 13.09
C ARG A 153 -22.62 8.33 14.15
N TRP A 154 -23.55 9.28 14.02
CA TRP A 154 -23.87 10.21 15.10
C TRP A 154 -24.23 9.40 16.35
N GLN A 155 -23.35 9.34 17.34
CA GLN A 155 -23.73 8.85 18.66
C GLN A 155 -24.62 9.93 19.28
N VAL A 156 -25.93 9.81 19.08
CA VAL A 156 -26.90 10.65 19.78
C VAL A 156 -26.73 10.32 21.25
N GLY A 157 -26.22 11.27 22.03
CA GLY A 157 -25.86 11.05 23.42
C GLY A 157 -26.99 10.39 24.17
N VAL A 158 -26.78 9.15 24.60
CA VAL A 158 -27.60 8.53 25.64
C VAL A 158 -27.29 9.32 26.90
N ARG A 159 -28.13 10.33 27.19
CA ARG A 159 -28.15 10.93 28.52
C ARG A 159 -28.55 9.82 29.47
N ALA A 160 -27.60 9.35 30.27
CA ALA A 160 -27.91 8.55 31.45
C ALA A 160 -28.95 9.34 32.26
N SER A 161 -30.12 8.72 32.44
CA SER A 161 -31.18 9.19 33.34
C SER A 161 -30.85 8.80 34.77
#